data_AF-A0A5F0J8D7-F1
#
_entry.id   AF-A0A5F0J8D7-F1
#
_cell.length_a   1.000
_cell.length_b   1.000
_cell.length_c   1.000
_cell.angle_alpha   90.00
_cell.angle_beta   90.00
_cell.angle_gamma   90.00
#
_symmetry.space_group_name_H-M   'P 1'
#
loop_
_entity.id
_entity.type
_entity.pdbx_description
1 polymer ?
#
loop_
_entity_poly.entity_id
_entity_poly.type
_entity_poly.pdbx_seq_one_letter_code
_entity_poly.pdbx_strand_id
1 'polypeptide(L)'
;MFDLSLLIGLPKPNSIDTASLPPEDAAIKLRQAATLRLNGAQSILLHFPQDVELAVELLDDAAVLYDRAFRNLTGIPAQSVHQQIYEYVSVPSAEGAPAIRTPWGDKYAPVIKDGVRSAEAWLEGSSLPLWWALSQNRKRHRPGDYQEAFEAGFLLRLQQTLIIRREAVTSQSTSFDV
;
A
#
# COMPACT_ATOMS: atom_id res chain seq x y z
N MET A 1 21.97 -29.01 0.75
CA MET A 1 21.08 -29.25 1.91
C MET A 1 21.09 -27.98 2.72
N PHE A 2 19.95 -27.30 2.84
CA PHE A 2 19.84 -26.07 3.62
C PHE A 2 19.76 -26.45 5.10
N ASP A 3 20.58 -25.84 5.95
CA ASP A 3 20.67 -26.17 7.37
C ASP A 3 19.90 -25.15 8.21
N LEU A 4 18.80 -25.58 8.81
CA LEU A 4 17.93 -24.74 9.65
C LEU A 4 18.65 -24.21 10.89
N SER A 5 19.70 -24.89 11.36
CA SER A 5 20.48 -24.44 12.52
C SER A 5 21.16 -23.09 12.28
N LEU A 6 21.50 -22.76 11.03
CA LEU A 6 22.05 -21.46 10.64
C LEU A 6 21.04 -20.32 10.82
N LEU A 7 19.75 -20.59 10.65
CA LEU A 7 18.68 -19.61 10.85
C LEU A 7 18.37 -19.41 12.33
N ILE A 8 18.36 -20.50 13.11
CA ILE A 8 18.14 -20.46 14.57
C ILE A 8 19.28 -19.69 15.26
N GLY A 9 20.51 -19.83 14.75
CA GLY A 9 21.69 -19.14 15.29
C GLY A 9 21.79 -17.65 14.94
N LEU A 10 20.84 -17.07 14.18
CA LEU A 10 20.91 -15.66 13.82
C LEU A 10 20.81 -14.77 15.06
N PRO A 11 21.68 -13.74 15.19
CA PRO A 11 21.70 -12.86 16.36
C PRO A 11 20.37 -12.11 16.44
N LYS A 12 19.66 -12.23 17.57
CA LYS A 12 18.35 -11.63 17.81
C LYS A 12 18.41 -10.11 17.68
N PRO A 13 17.30 -9.42 17.33
CA PRO A 13 17.32 -7.97 17.14
C PRO A 13 17.92 -7.20 18.32
N ASN A 14 17.67 -7.67 19.55
CA ASN A 14 18.20 -7.06 20.78
C ASN A 14 19.70 -7.28 21.02
N SER A 15 20.32 -8.28 20.39
CA SER A 15 21.74 -8.58 20.57
C SER A 15 22.64 -7.91 19.52
N ILE A 16 22.07 -7.24 18.53
CA ILE A 16 22.85 -6.50 17.52
C ILE A 16 23.25 -5.15 18.09
N ASP A 17 24.51 -5.02 18.48
CA ASP A 17 25.06 -3.73 18.90
C ASP A 17 25.25 -2.79 17.70
N THR A 18 24.58 -1.65 17.79
CA THR A 18 24.67 -0.52 16.86
C THR A 18 24.99 0.80 17.55
N ALA A 19 25.22 0.80 18.87
CA ALA A 19 25.39 2.04 19.65
C ALA A 19 26.73 2.75 19.34
N SER A 20 27.73 1.99 18.89
CA SER A 20 29.05 2.49 18.52
C SER A 20 29.16 2.94 17.05
N LEU A 21 28.12 2.75 16.23
CA LEU A 21 28.13 3.02 14.81
C LEU A 21 27.42 4.35 14.49
N PRO A 22 27.84 5.06 13.42
CA PRO A 22 27.07 6.19 12.93
C PRO A 22 25.68 5.71 12.45
N PRO A 23 24.66 6.58 12.49
CA PRO A 23 23.27 6.17 12.23
C PRO A 23 23.05 5.49 10.87
N GLU A 24 23.77 5.93 9.83
CA GLU A 24 23.71 5.34 8.49
C GLU A 24 24.28 3.91 8.46
N ASP A 25 25.46 3.69 9.03
CA ASP A 25 26.09 2.36 9.10
C ASP A 25 25.31 1.41 10.01
N ALA A 26 24.78 1.92 11.11
CA ALA A 26 23.87 1.19 11.98
C ALA A 26 22.63 0.73 11.19
N ALA A 27 22.02 1.60 10.40
CA ALA A 27 20.86 1.27 9.57
C ALA A 27 21.19 0.26 8.47
N ILE A 28 22.35 0.37 7.81
CA ILE A 28 22.81 -0.61 6.82
C ILE A 28 22.95 -2.00 7.45
N LYS A 29 23.63 -2.09 8.61
CA LYS A 29 23.83 -3.35 9.33
C LYS A 29 22.51 -3.99 9.76
N LEU A 30 21.57 -3.20 10.27
CA LEU A 30 20.24 -3.67 10.65
C LEU A 30 19.43 -4.15 9.43
N ARG A 31 19.49 -3.44 8.30
CA ARG A 31 18.83 -3.85 7.05
C ARG A 31 19.41 -5.16 6.52
N GLN A 32 20.73 -5.33 6.54
CA GLN A 32 21.37 -6.59 6.12
C GLN A 32 20.92 -7.76 6.99
N ALA A 33 20.87 -7.57 8.31
CA ALA A 33 20.38 -8.58 9.24
C ALA A 33 18.89 -8.92 9.03
N ALA A 34 18.06 -7.93 8.68
CA ALA A 34 16.66 -8.13 8.35
C ALA A 34 16.48 -8.91 7.04
N THR A 35 17.24 -8.56 5.99
CA THR A 35 17.20 -9.25 4.69
C THR A 35 17.58 -10.73 4.84
N LEU A 36 18.60 -11.04 5.64
CA LEU A 36 18.98 -12.44 5.91
C LEU A 36 17.83 -13.25 6.50
N ARG A 37 17.06 -12.65 7.42
CA ARG A 37 15.89 -13.28 8.03
C ARG A 37 14.73 -13.45 7.06
N LEU A 38 14.44 -12.44 6.22
CA LEU A 38 13.43 -12.56 5.18
C LEU A 38 13.76 -13.68 4.19
N ASN A 39 15.01 -13.77 3.74
CA ASN A 39 15.47 -14.84 2.86
C ASN A 39 15.36 -16.21 3.55
N GLY A 40 15.70 -16.29 4.84
CA GLY A 40 15.53 -17.50 5.66
C GLY A 40 14.06 -17.93 5.77
N ALA A 41 13.17 -17.00 6.12
CA ALA A 41 11.73 -17.25 6.23
C ALA A 41 11.15 -17.72 4.88
N GLN A 42 11.53 -17.07 3.78
CA GLN A 42 11.12 -17.48 2.44
C GLN A 42 11.60 -18.91 2.12
N SER A 43 12.85 -19.25 2.45
CA SER A 43 13.40 -20.59 2.22
C SER A 43 12.63 -21.65 3.02
N ILE A 44 12.30 -21.37 4.29
CA ILE A 44 11.48 -22.26 5.12
C ILE A 44 10.09 -22.45 4.51
N LEU A 45 9.39 -21.37 4.15
CA LEU A 45 8.03 -21.46 3.61
C LEU A 45 7.97 -22.25 2.28
N LEU A 46 9.04 -22.20 1.48
CA LEU A 46 9.11 -22.89 0.19
C LEU A 46 9.57 -24.36 0.31
N HIS A 47 10.44 -24.68 1.26
CA HIS A 47 11.14 -25.97 1.29
C HIS A 47 10.90 -26.79 2.55
N PHE A 48 10.47 -26.17 3.65
CA PHE A 48 10.27 -26.77 4.97
C PHE A 48 8.92 -26.33 5.58
N PRO A 49 7.78 -26.69 4.95
CA PRO A 49 6.46 -26.20 5.36
C PRO A 49 6.01 -26.70 6.74
N GLN A 50 6.78 -27.55 7.42
CA GLN A 50 6.50 -27.98 8.79
C GLN A 50 7.05 -27.00 9.84
N ASP A 51 8.02 -26.16 9.47
CA ASP A 51 8.71 -25.23 10.37
C ASP A 51 8.17 -23.80 10.28
N VAL A 52 6.86 -23.65 10.06
CA VAL A 52 6.20 -22.35 9.88
C VAL A 52 6.42 -21.41 11.07
N GLU A 53 6.48 -21.94 12.29
CA GLU A 53 6.75 -21.14 13.50
C GLU A 53 8.08 -20.39 13.41
N LEU A 54 9.14 -21.07 12.93
CA LEU A 54 10.44 -20.45 12.72
C LEU A 54 10.39 -19.39 11.61
N ALA A 55 9.62 -19.63 10.54
CA ALA A 55 9.43 -18.62 9.50
C ALA A 55 8.71 -17.37 10.04
N VAL A 56 7.69 -17.54 10.87
CA VAL A 56 6.99 -16.42 11.53
C VAL A 56 7.94 -15.64 12.44
N GLU A 57 8.74 -16.33 13.25
CA GLU A 57 9.72 -15.69 14.12
C GLU A 57 10.76 -14.87 13.34
N LEU A 58 11.24 -15.39 12.21
CA LEU A 58 12.18 -14.67 11.33
C LEU A 58 11.53 -13.44 10.69
N LEU A 59 10.25 -13.52 10.32
CA LEU A 59 9.49 -12.38 9.80
C LEU A 59 9.30 -11.30 10.86
N ASP A 60 8.95 -11.68 12.09
CA ASP A 60 8.79 -10.75 13.21
C ASP A 60 10.12 -10.07 13.57
N ASP A 61 11.20 -10.85 13.68
CA ASP A 61 12.54 -10.29 13.91
C ASP A 61 12.96 -9.33 12.79
N ALA A 62 12.66 -9.67 11.51
CA ALA A 62 12.98 -8.81 10.37
C ALA A 62 12.20 -7.48 10.43
N ALA A 63 10.92 -7.52 10.81
CA ALA A 63 10.11 -6.31 10.98
C ALA A 63 10.71 -5.38 12.04
N VAL A 64 11.12 -5.92 13.19
CA VAL A 64 11.78 -5.14 14.26
C VAL A 64 13.08 -4.51 13.78
N LEU A 65 13.88 -5.24 13.01
CA LEU A 65 15.15 -4.73 12.48
C LEU A 65 14.96 -3.62 11.45
N TYR A 66 13.96 -3.72 10.57
CA TYR A 66 13.63 -2.64 9.63
C TYR A 66 13.09 -1.40 10.34
N ASP A 67 12.24 -1.55 11.36
CA ASP A 67 11.77 -0.41 12.16
C ASP A 67 12.95 0.30 12.84
N ARG A 68 13.90 -0.44 13.43
CA ARG A 68 15.12 0.15 14.02
C ARG A 68 15.99 0.84 12.98
N ALA A 69 16.19 0.23 11.82
CA ALA A 69 16.96 0.85 10.74
C ALA A 69 16.30 2.15 10.26
N PHE A 70 14.98 2.16 10.15
CA PHE A 70 14.21 3.33 9.79
C PHE A 70 14.31 4.45 10.84
N ARG A 71 14.19 4.09 12.13
CA ARG A 71 14.39 5.03 13.24
C ARG A 71 15.79 5.63 13.26
N ASN A 72 16.83 4.85 13.00
CA ASN A 72 18.20 5.37 12.96
C ASN A 72 18.40 6.41 11.85
N LEU A 73 17.71 6.26 10.71
CA LEU A 73 17.84 7.21 9.59
C LEU A 73 16.95 8.44 9.72
N THR A 74 15.74 8.27 10.26
CA THR A 74 14.70 9.31 10.23
C THR A 74 14.44 9.96 11.58
N GLY A 75 14.87 9.32 12.67
CA GLY A 75 14.51 9.71 14.04
C GLY A 75 13.06 9.42 14.42
N ILE A 76 12.26 8.83 13.53
CA ILE A 76 10.82 8.59 13.69
C ILE A 76 10.56 7.07 13.63
N PRO A 77 9.68 6.50 14.46
CA PRO A 77 9.26 5.10 14.31
C PRO A 77 8.61 4.86 12.95
N ALA A 78 8.83 3.67 12.37
CA ALA A 78 8.12 3.27 11.18
C ALA A 78 6.62 3.20 11.50
N GLN A 79 5.82 3.96 10.76
CA GLN A 79 4.36 3.88 10.90
C GLN A 79 3.89 2.57 10.28
N SER A 80 3.23 1.73 11.08
CA SER A 80 2.57 0.55 10.54
C SER A 80 1.48 1.00 9.58
N VAL A 81 1.53 0.56 8.34
CA VAL A 81 0.45 0.76 7.35
C VAL A 81 -0.86 0.11 7.83
N HIS A 82 -0.79 -0.81 8.81
CA HIS A 82 -1.92 -1.36 9.52
C HIS A 82 -2.44 -0.43 10.62
N GLN A 83 -2.93 0.76 10.25
CA GLN A 83 -4.10 1.27 10.96
C GLN A 83 -5.19 0.21 10.74
N GLN A 84 -5.77 -0.38 11.78
CA GLN A 84 -6.82 -1.37 11.62
C GLN A 84 -7.99 -0.71 10.86
N ILE A 85 -8.09 -0.99 9.56
CA ILE A 85 -9.11 -0.47 8.67
C ILE A 85 -10.37 -1.32 8.91
N TYR A 86 -11.05 -1.05 10.03
CA TYR A 86 -12.28 -1.77 10.37
C TYR A 86 -13.49 -1.32 9.55
N GLU A 87 -13.38 -0.18 8.87
CA GLU A 87 -14.46 0.43 8.12
C GLU A 87 -13.97 0.69 6.70
N TYR A 88 -14.60 0.04 5.72
CA TYR A 88 -14.31 0.22 4.30
C TYR A 88 -15.37 1.11 3.69
N VAL A 89 -15.00 2.33 3.32
CA VAL A 89 -15.87 3.15 2.49
C VAL A 89 -15.91 2.58 1.08
N SER A 90 -17.11 2.33 0.57
CA SER A 90 -17.31 1.90 -0.82
C SER A 90 -17.58 3.09 -1.73
N VAL A 91 -16.78 3.23 -2.79
CA VAL A 91 -17.13 4.07 -3.94
C VAL A 91 -18.28 3.37 -4.68
N PRO A 92 -19.43 4.03 -4.86
CA PRO A 92 -20.60 3.40 -5.46
C PRO A 92 -20.31 2.97 -6.91
N SER A 93 -21.03 1.95 -7.37
CA SER A 93 -21.01 1.53 -8.78
C SER A 93 -21.42 2.70 -9.70
N ALA A 94 -20.78 2.81 -10.86
CA ALA A 94 -21.22 3.71 -11.93
C ALA A 94 -21.02 3.05 -13.28
N GLU A 95 -21.93 3.35 -14.22
CA GLU A 95 -21.84 2.95 -15.63
C GLU A 95 -21.64 1.43 -15.85
N GLY A 96 -22.09 0.59 -14.90
CA GLY A 96 -21.96 -0.87 -14.97
C GLY A 96 -20.69 -1.44 -14.32
N ALA A 97 -19.75 -0.61 -13.88
CA ALA A 97 -18.57 -1.05 -13.14
C ALA A 97 -18.93 -1.33 -11.67
N PRO A 98 -18.40 -2.40 -11.06
CA PRO A 98 -18.72 -2.76 -9.67
C PRO A 98 -18.25 -1.68 -8.68
N ALA A 99 -18.89 -1.65 -7.52
CA ALA A 99 -18.47 -0.79 -6.42
C ALA A 99 -17.04 -1.15 -5.96
N ILE A 100 -16.22 -0.15 -5.67
CA ILE A 100 -14.83 -0.34 -5.24
C ILE A 100 -14.73 -0.08 -3.74
N ARG A 101 -14.29 -1.10 -2.98
CA ARG A 101 -13.98 -0.93 -1.56
C ARG A 101 -12.66 -0.20 -1.41
N THR A 102 -12.68 0.86 -0.61
CA THR A 102 -11.49 1.64 -0.32
C THR A 102 -10.99 1.35 1.09
N PRO A 103 -9.67 1.40 1.34
CA PRO A 103 -9.09 1.20 2.67
C PRO A 103 -9.32 2.40 3.62
N TRP A 104 -10.25 3.30 3.32
CA TRP A 104 -10.53 4.48 4.13
C TRP A 104 -11.68 4.21 5.11
N GLY A 105 -11.50 4.66 6.36
CA GLY A 105 -12.56 4.62 7.39
C GLY A 105 -13.75 5.54 7.12
N ASP A 106 -14.88 5.31 7.79
CA ASP A 106 -16.16 5.96 7.47
C ASP A 106 -16.14 7.48 7.64
N LYS A 107 -15.26 7.99 8.52
CA LYS A 107 -15.03 9.44 8.68
C LYS A 107 -14.60 10.14 7.38
N TYR A 108 -14.02 9.41 6.42
CA TYR A 108 -13.60 9.93 5.12
C TYR A 108 -14.64 9.73 4.01
N ALA A 109 -15.74 9.01 4.28
CA ALA A 109 -16.83 8.78 3.33
C ALA A 109 -17.36 10.05 2.63
N PRO A 110 -17.63 11.18 3.33
CA PRO A 110 -18.12 12.38 2.66
C PRO A 110 -17.09 12.96 1.68
N VAL A 111 -15.80 12.81 1.99
CA VAL A 111 -14.70 13.38 1.22
C VAL A 111 -14.43 12.53 -0.03
N ILE A 112 -14.52 11.21 0.09
CA ILE A 112 -14.48 10.27 -1.03
C ILE A 112 -15.65 10.52 -1.99
N LYS A 113 -16.87 10.69 -1.45
CA LYS A 113 -18.05 11.05 -2.26
C LYS A 113 -17.86 12.38 -2.99
N ASP A 114 -17.19 13.34 -2.37
CA ASP A 114 -16.87 14.62 -3.02
C ASP A 114 -15.89 14.45 -4.18
N GLY A 115 -14.85 13.63 -4.00
CA GLY A 115 -13.93 13.23 -5.07
C GLY A 115 -14.64 12.58 -6.25
N VAL A 116 -15.56 11.64 -5.95
CA VAL A 116 -16.38 10.96 -6.95
C VAL A 116 -17.23 11.96 -7.76
N ARG A 117 -17.97 12.85 -7.09
CA ARG A 117 -18.78 13.89 -7.75
C ARG A 117 -17.93 14.83 -8.61
N SER A 118 -16.74 15.19 -8.12
CA SER A 118 -15.84 16.05 -8.88
C SER A 118 -15.29 15.37 -10.14
N ALA A 119 -15.10 14.04 -10.11
CA ALA A 119 -14.71 13.27 -11.29
C ALA A 119 -15.88 13.13 -12.28
N GLU A 120 -17.10 12.86 -11.79
CA GLU A 120 -18.32 12.81 -12.61
C GLU A 120 -18.56 14.13 -13.34
N ALA A 121 -18.51 15.26 -12.63
CA ALA A 121 -18.65 16.59 -13.24
C ALA A 121 -17.57 16.89 -14.29
N TRP A 122 -16.38 16.30 -14.18
CA TRP A 122 -15.35 16.41 -15.22
C TRP A 122 -15.69 15.53 -16.44
N LEU A 123 -16.07 14.29 -16.20
CA LEU A 123 -16.46 13.31 -17.23
C LEU A 123 -17.69 13.73 -18.04
N GLU A 124 -18.63 14.46 -17.44
CA GLU A 124 -19.84 15.01 -18.07
C GLU A 124 -19.55 16.11 -19.12
N GLY A 125 -18.30 16.54 -19.29
CA GLY A 125 -17.90 17.45 -20.37
C GLY A 125 -17.24 18.74 -19.90
N SER A 126 -16.52 18.72 -18.78
CA SER A 126 -15.74 19.88 -18.35
C SER A 126 -14.67 20.25 -19.39
N SER A 127 -14.54 21.55 -19.68
CA SER A 127 -13.50 22.09 -20.55
C SER A 127 -12.12 22.22 -19.87
N LEU A 128 -12.06 21.94 -18.56
CA LEU A 128 -10.83 22.08 -17.79
C LEU A 128 -9.92 20.87 -17.98
N PRO A 129 -8.58 21.06 -18.03
CA PRO A 129 -7.65 19.94 -17.99
C PRO A 129 -7.86 19.09 -16.73
N LEU A 130 -7.73 17.77 -16.86
CA LEU A 130 -7.97 16.82 -15.75
C LEU A 130 -7.16 17.16 -14.49
N TRP A 131 -5.86 17.43 -14.66
CA TRP A 131 -4.97 17.75 -13.55
C TRP A 131 -5.39 19.02 -12.80
N TRP A 132 -5.99 19.99 -13.52
CA TRP A 132 -6.47 21.24 -12.94
C TRP A 132 -7.73 21.00 -12.12
N ALA A 133 -8.68 20.23 -12.65
CA ALA A 133 -9.89 19.84 -11.93
C ALA A 133 -9.56 19.11 -10.61
N LEU A 134 -8.61 18.16 -10.64
CA LEU A 134 -8.12 17.48 -9.45
C LEU A 134 -7.46 18.45 -8.46
N SER A 135 -6.48 19.24 -8.93
CA SER A 135 -5.66 20.10 -8.07
C SER A 135 -6.46 21.20 -7.39
N GLN A 136 -7.47 21.77 -8.06
CA GLN A 136 -8.27 22.84 -7.48
C GLN A 136 -9.29 22.34 -6.47
N ASN A 137 -9.92 21.19 -6.73
CA ASN A 137 -10.87 20.62 -5.78
C ASN A 137 -10.14 20.04 -4.54
N ARG A 138 -8.95 19.47 -4.71
CA ARG A 138 -8.10 19.00 -3.60
C ARG A 138 -7.82 20.10 -2.56
N LYS A 139 -7.58 21.34 -2.99
CA LYS A 139 -7.27 22.47 -2.09
C LYS A 139 -8.40 22.82 -1.12
N ARG A 140 -9.62 22.33 -1.35
CA ARG A 140 -10.79 22.54 -0.47
C ARG A 140 -10.73 21.67 0.79
N HIS A 141 -9.87 20.66 0.81
CA HIS A 141 -9.74 19.72 1.91
C HIS A 141 -8.50 20.00 2.76
N ARG A 142 -8.58 19.60 4.04
CA ARG A 142 -7.47 19.70 4.98
C ARG A 142 -6.27 18.88 4.48
N PRO A 143 -5.03 19.39 4.57
CA PRO A 143 -3.84 18.63 4.22
C PRO A 143 -3.75 17.27 4.95
N GLY A 144 -3.11 16.28 4.31
CA GLY A 144 -2.96 14.91 4.81
C GLY A 144 -4.11 14.00 4.34
N ASP A 145 -4.53 13.06 5.19
CA ASP A 145 -5.51 12.01 4.89
C ASP A 145 -6.79 12.48 4.18
N TYR A 146 -7.28 13.69 4.48
CA TYR A 146 -8.47 14.23 3.83
C TYR A 146 -8.25 14.54 2.34
N GLN A 147 -7.07 15.05 1.97
CA GLN A 147 -6.73 15.26 0.56
C GLN A 147 -6.53 13.93 -0.16
N GLU A 148 -5.84 12.98 0.47
CA GLU A 148 -5.62 11.65 -0.10
C GLU A 148 -6.93 10.87 -0.29
N ALA A 149 -7.86 10.96 0.67
CA ALA A 149 -9.19 10.35 0.55
C ALA A 149 -10.01 10.97 -0.58
N PHE A 150 -9.92 12.28 -0.78
CA PHE A 150 -10.55 12.97 -1.92
C PHE A 150 -9.96 12.48 -3.25
N GLU A 151 -8.62 12.45 -3.34
CA GLU A 151 -7.91 11.97 -4.53
C GLU A 151 -8.27 10.52 -4.86
N ALA A 152 -8.38 9.66 -3.84
CA ALA A 152 -8.82 8.28 -4.01
C ALA A 152 -10.22 8.19 -4.63
N GLY A 153 -11.19 8.95 -4.11
CA GLY A 153 -12.55 8.99 -4.68
C GLY A 153 -12.56 9.46 -6.14
N PHE A 154 -11.80 10.51 -6.45
CA PHE A 154 -11.70 11.08 -7.79
C PHE A 154 -11.07 10.11 -8.79
N LEU A 155 -9.92 9.52 -8.46
CA LEU A 155 -9.19 8.61 -9.34
C LEU A 155 -9.92 7.27 -9.55
N LEU A 156 -10.56 6.73 -8.50
CA LEU A 156 -11.30 5.48 -8.62
C LEU A 156 -12.51 5.61 -9.55
N ARG A 157 -13.21 6.76 -9.53
CA ARG A 157 -14.31 7.00 -10.46
C ARG A 157 -13.83 7.09 -11.91
N LEU A 158 -12.70 7.75 -12.16
CA LEU A 158 -12.08 7.77 -13.49
C LEU A 158 -11.67 6.37 -13.94
N GLN A 159 -11.06 5.58 -13.05
CA GLN A 159 -10.66 4.21 -13.34
C GLN A 159 -11.87 3.37 -13.76
N GLN A 160 -12.98 3.42 -13.02
CA GLN A 160 -14.21 2.70 -13.38
C GLN A 160 -14.68 3.06 -14.80
N THR A 161 -14.78 4.36 -15.07
CA THR A 161 -15.24 4.88 -16.37
C THR A 161 -14.32 4.48 -17.52
N LEU A 162 -13.00 4.55 -17.33
CA LEU A 162 -12.01 4.18 -18.35
C LEU A 162 -12.00 2.68 -18.63
N ILE A 163 -12.18 1.84 -17.61
CA ILE A 163 -12.29 0.38 -17.78
C ILE A 163 -13.51 0.05 -18.64
N ILE A 164 -14.69 0.60 -18.30
CA ILE A 164 -15.91 0.36 -19.08
C ILE A 164 -15.76 0.83 -20.52
N ARG A 165 -15.24 2.05 -20.74
CA ARG A 165 -15.03 2.57 -22.10
C ARG A 165 -14.08 1.69 -22.90
N ARG A 166 -13.03 1.16 -22.27
CA ARG A 166 -12.12 0.20 -22.90
C ARG A 166 -12.84 -1.10 -23.26
N GLU A 167 -13.63 -1.65 -22.34
CA GLU A 167 -14.40 -2.88 -22.56
C GLU A 167 -15.41 -2.72 -23.71
N ALA A 168 -16.12 -1.58 -23.75
CA ALA A 168 -17.06 -1.26 -24.82
C ALA A 168 -16.38 -1.19 -26.20
N VAL A 169 -15.19 -0.59 -26.29
CA VAL A 169 -14.41 -0.53 -27.54
C VAL A 169 -13.96 -1.93 -27.98
N THR A 170 -13.54 -2.79 -27.04
CA THR A 170 -13.14 -4.16 -27.37
C THR A 170 -14.31 -5.04 -27.83
N SER A 171 -15.50 -4.87 -27.23
CA SER A 171 -16.69 -5.63 -27.63
C SER A 171 -17.28 -5.18 -28.97
N GLN A 172 -17.15 -3.90 -29.34
CA GLN A 172 -17.53 -3.42 -30.67
C GLN A 172 -16.60 -3.96 -31.77
N SER A 173 -15.31 -4.07 -31.48
CA SER A 173 -14.30 -4.60 -32.41
C SER A 173 -14.51 -6.07 -32.78
N THR A 174 -15.15 -6.86 -31.92
CA THR A 174 -15.45 -8.27 -32.17
C THR A 174 -16.77 -8.53 -32.91
N SER A 175 -17.55 -7.48 -33.22
CA SER A 175 -18.86 -7.64 -33.91
C SER A 175 -18.81 -7.47 -35.43
N PHE A 176 -17.64 -7.21 -36.00
CA PHE A 176 -17.42 -7.13 -37.46
C PHE A 176 -16.78 -8.42 -37.98
N ASP A 177 -17.53 -9.52 -37.93
CA ASP A 177 -17.29 -10.73 -38.74
C ASP A 177 -18.59 -11.56 -38.78
N VAL A 178 -19.55 -11.14 -39.60
CA VAL A 178 -20.64 -11.97 -40.16
C VAL A 178 -20.91 -11.53 -41.59
#